data_AF-A0AA93HKQ9-F1
#
_entry.id   AF-A0AA93HKQ9-F1
#
_cell.length_a   1.000
_cell.length_b   1.000
_cell.length_c   1.000
_cell.angle_alpha   90.00
_cell.angle_beta   90.00
_cell.angle_gamma   90.00
#
_symmetry.space_group_name_H-M   'P 1'
#
loop_
_entity.id
_entity.type
_entity.pdbx_description
1 polymer ?
#
loop_
_entity_poly.entity_id
_entity_poly.type
_entity_poly.pdbx_seq_one_letter_code
_entity_poly.pdbx_strand_id
1 'polypeptide(L)'
;MTERVKGLAEAHSMFGAVPAAARDQLGVELAIIARDILAAQKRDAPNETGKLEAGLQLHLQLEELRVRVGLLNLLRGRSKLFYGRIIEFGRRAQTVLVTRHLKRRVRGNGRTSKRTIQYLGESKRLRRRGPNAGTPIGSAYKMRVRAMPERPFVRKERPEIDVAQRLANFWGSTIKSAGGAA
;
A
#
# COMPACT_ATOMS: atom_id res chain seq x y z
N MET A 1 -5.58 -10.91 5.59
CA MET A 1 -6.29 -11.29 6.81
C MET A 1 -5.64 -10.51 7.93
N THR A 2 -6.38 -9.67 8.64
CA THR A 2 -5.91 -9.13 9.92
C THR A 2 -6.12 -10.25 10.93
N GLU A 3 -5.06 -10.92 11.36
CA GLU A 3 -5.16 -11.77 12.55
C GLU A 3 -5.67 -10.91 13.70
N ARG A 4 -6.68 -11.41 14.43
CA ARG A 4 -7.08 -10.77 15.68
C ARG A 4 -5.90 -10.92 16.64
N VAL A 5 -5.27 -9.81 16.98
CA VAL A 5 -4.21 -9.77 17.99
C VAL A 5 -4.84 -10.24 19.30
N LYS A 6 -4.37 -11.39 19.80
CA LYS A 6 -4.81 -11.93 21.10
C LYS A 6 -4.41 -10.94 22.20
N GLY A 7 -5.29 -10.68 23.16
CA GLY A 7 -5.02 -9.78 24.29
C GLY A 7 -5.15 -8.28 24.00
N LEU A 8 -5.62 -7.86 22.81
CA LEU A 8 -5.78 -6.42 22.52
C LEU A 8 -6.77 -5.72 23.46
N ALA A 9 -7.88 -6.37 23.81
CA ALA A 9 -8.87 -5.80 24.73
C ALA A 9 -8.31 -5.61 26.15
N GLU A 10 -7.51 -6.57 26.62
CA GLU A 10 -6.80 -6.48 27.90
C GLU A 10 -5.76 -5.36 27.87
N ALA A 11 -5.00 -5.23 26.78
CA ALA A 11 -4.05 -4.14 26.59
C ALA A 11 -4.73 -2.77 26.58
N HIS A 12 -5.90 -2.64 25.95
CA HIS A 12 -6.70 -1.41 26.01
C HIS A 12 -7.19 -1.09 27.42
N SER A 13 -7.66 -2.10 28.15
CA SER A 13 -8.09 -1.94 29.54
C SER A 13 -6.94 -1.47 30.43
N MET A 14 -5.77 -2.12 30.32
CA MET A 14 -4.56 -1.71 31.02
C MET A 14 -4.13 -0.30 30.64
N PHE A 15 -4.11 0.03 29.35
CA PHE A 15 -3.75 1.37 28.88
C PHE A 15 -4.71 2.45 29.40
N GLY A 16 -6.00 2.16 29.50
CA GLY A 16 -6.99 3.07 30.08
C GLY A 16 -6.78 3.32 31.58
N ALA A 17 -6.22 2.35 32.31
CA ALA A 17 -5.92 2.45 33.74
C ALA A 17 -4.60 3.19 34.05
N VAL A 18 -3.76 3.42 33.04
CA VAL A 18 -2.43 4.05 33.19
C VAL A 18 -2.56 5.58 33.28
N PRO A 19 -1.76 6.27 34.13
CA PRO A 19 -1.73 7.73 34.21
C PRO A 19 -1.52 8.39 32.85
N ALA A 20 -2.12 9.57 32.64
CA ALA A 20 -2.00 10.32 31.37
C ALA A 20 -0.53 10.52 30.94
N ALA A 21 0.36 10.85 31.89
CA ALA A 21 1.78 11.04 31.62
C ALA A 21 2.46 9.79 30.99
N ALA A 22 2.10 8.59 31.46
CA ALA A 22 2.65 7.35 30.92
C ALA A 22 2.03 7.00 29.54
N ARG A 23 0.78 7.42 29.28
CA ARG A 23 0.17 7.32 27.95
C ARG A 23 0.88 8.21 26.92
N ASP A 24 1.25 9.42 27.31
CA ASP A 24 2.01 10.35 26.47
C ASP A 24 3.41 9.80 26.16
N GLN A 25 4.09 9.23 27.16
CA GLN A 25 5.38 8.57 26.97
C GLN A 25 5.29 7.39 25.99
N LEU A 26 4.24 6.56 26.09
CA LEU A 26 4.02 5.50 25.10
C LEU A 26 3.84 6.06 23.69
N GLY A 27 3.10 7.17 23.55
CA GLY A 27 2.95 7.87 22.28
C GLY A 27 4.29 8.30 21.67
N VAL A 28 5.20 8.81 22.50
CA VAL A 28 6.56 9.18 22.09
C VAL A 28 7.36 7.95 21.64
N GLU A 29 7.36 6.88 22.41
CA GLU A 29 8.07 5.64 22.07
C GLU A 29 7.56 5.03 20.76
N LEU A 30 6.24 4.94 20.59
CA LEU A 30 5.62 4.49 19.35
C LEU A 30 5.99 5.40 18.17
N ALA A 31 6.07 6.71 18.36
CA ALA A 31 6.47 7.65 17.32
C ALA A 31 7.95 7.47 16.93
N ILE A 32 8.85 7.22 17.87
CA ILE A 32 10.28 6.94 17.62
C ILE A 32 10.40 5.66 16.78
N ILE A 33 9.79 4.56 17.25
CA ILE A 33 9.77 3.28 16.54
C ILE A 33 9.23 3.44 15.13
N ALA A 34 8.11 4.15 14.98
CA ALA A 34 7.46 4.34 13.69
C ALA A 34 8.34 5.16 12.72
N ARG A 35 9.07 6.17 13.23
CA ARG A 35 10.04 6.94 12.43
C ARG A 35 11.22 6.09 11.99
N ASP A 36 11.75 5.23 12.85
CA ASP A 36 12.84 4.31 12.51
C ASP A 36 12.42 3.35 11.39
N ILE A 37 11.21 2.77 11.50
CA ILE A 37 10.63 1.92 10.47
C ILE A 37 10.45 2.70 9.17
N LEU A 38 9.86 3.91 9.23
CA LEU A 38 9.67 4.75 8.06
C LEU A 38 11.00 5.08 7.37
N ALA A 39 12.04 5.40 8.14
CA ALA A 39 13.37 5.69 7.63
C ALA A 39 14.02 4.46 6.99
N ALA A 40 13.83 3.27 7.55
CA ALA A 40 14.24 2.02 6.91
C ALA A 40 13.51 1.80 5.57
N GLN A 41 12.17 1.90 5.57
CA GLN A 41 11.35 1.76 4.35
C GLN A 41 11.74 2.77 3.27
N LYS A 42 12.06 4.01 3.64
CA LYS A 42 12.54 5.05 2.72
C LYS A 42 13.89 4.72 2.11
N ARG A 43 14.86 4.26 2.92
CA ARG A 43 16.19 3.83 2.43
C ARG A 43 16.10 2.70 1.41
N ASP A 44 15.13 1.80 1.61
CA ASP A 44 14.91 0.64 0.75
C ASP A 44 14.03 0.92 -0.47
N ALA A 45 13.31 2.04 -0.46
CA ALA A 45 12.39 2.40 -1.52
C ALA A 45 13.14 2.55 -2.86
N PRO A 46 12.63 1.97 -3.95
CA PRO A 46 13.22 2.15 -5.27
C PRO A 46 13.22 3.63 -5.70
N ASN A 47 14.40 4.18 -5.92
CA ASN A 47 14.59 5.59 -6.25
C ASN A 47 14.88 5.82 -7.73
N GLU A 48 13.81 5.92 -8.52
CA GLU A 48 13.88 6.48 -9.89
C GLU A 48 13.50 7.97 -9.92
N THR A 49 12.45 8.36 -9.17
CA THR A 49 11.91 9.74 -9.17
C THR A 49 11.66 10.29 -7.77
N GLY A 50 11.98 9.53 -6.71
CA GLY A 50 11.69 9.88 -5.31
C GLY A 50 10.20 9.87 -4.91
N LYS A 51 9.26 9.71 -5.86
CA LYS A 51 7.81 9.73 -5.58
C LYS A 51 7.35 8.63 -4.64
N LEU A 52 7.99 7.46 -4.69
CA LEU A 52 7.66 6.34 -3.81
C LEU A 52 8.09 6.64 -2.38
N GLU A 53 9.31 7.14 -2.21
CA GLU A 53 9.86 7.58 -0.93
C GLU A 53 9.02 8.70 -0.31
N ALA A 54 8.65 9.71 -1.10
CA ALA A 54 7.79 10.81 -0.68
C ALA A 54 6.35 10.37 -0.36
N GLY A 55 5.90 9.24 -0.92
CA GLY A 55 4.58 8.67 -0.69
C GLY A 55 4.46 7.80 0.55
N LEU A 56 5.59 7.45 1.19
CA LEU A 56 5.60 6.70 2.44
C LEU A 56 5.15 7.61 3.59
N GLN A 57 4.16 7.14 4.33
CA GLN A 57 3.48 7.89 5.37
C GLN A 57 3.43 7.09 6.67
N LEU A 58 3.28 7.83 7.76
CA LEU A 58 3.15 7.33 9.11
C LEU A 58 1.86 7.89 9.71
N HIS A 59 1.10 7.02 10.35
CA HIS A 59 -0.12 7.38 11.07
C HIS A 59 -0.11 6.69 12.43
N LEU A 60 -0.07 7.48 13.49
CA LEU A 60 -0.16 7.03 14.87
C LEU A 60 -1.60 7.21 15.37
N GLN A 61 -2.24 6.12 15.81
CA GLN A 61 -3.56 6.11 16.42
C GLN A 61 -3.39 5.60 17.85
N LEU A 62 -3.06 6.50 18.78
CA LEU A 62 -2.72 6.12 20.15
C LEU A 62 -3.90 5.49 20.91
N GLU A 63 -5.11 5.98 20.67
CA GLU A 63 -6.35 5.44 21.25
C GLU A 63 -6.59 3.98 20.85
N GLU A 64 -6.21 3.63 19.63
CA GLU A 64 -6.29 2.25 19.08
C GLU A 64 -5.00 1.45 19.33
N LEU A 65 -4.01 2.02 20.04
CA LEU A 65 -2.65 1.46 20.21
C LEU A 65 -2.06 0.97 18.88
N ARG A 66 -2.32 1.73 17.81
CA ARG A 66 -2.05 1.30 16.44
C ARG A 66 -1.13 2.27 15.73
N VAL A 67 -0.08 1.72 15.14
CA VAL A 67 0.81 2.43 14.24
C VAL A 67 0.62 1.88 12.82
N ARG A 68 0.50 2.76 11.84
CA ARG A 68 0.52 2.39 10.42
C ARG A 68 1.69 3.11 9.75
N VAL A 69 2.57 2.34 9.10
CA VAL A 69 3.69 2.89 8.32
C VAL A 69 3.69 2.25 6.95
N GLY A 70 3.82 3.07 5.90
CA GLY A 70 3.92 2.61 4.52
C GLY A 70 3.12 3.48 3.54
N LEU A 71 2.64 2.88 2.46
CA LEU A 71 1.82 3.56 1.46
C LEU A 71 0.34 3.59 1.89
N LEU A 72 -0.02 4.51 2.78
CA LEU A 72 -1.34 4.52 3.44
C LEU A 72 -2.47 5.03 2.55
N ASN A 73 -2.18 5.97 1.65
CA ASN A 73 -3.18 6.63 0.79
C ASN A 73 -3.22 6.08 -0.66
N LEU A 74 -3.19 4.76 -0.80
CA LEU A 74 -3.29 4.08 -2.10
C LEU A 74 -4.76 4.01 -2.57
N LEU A 75 -5.29 5.09 -3.14
CA LEU A 75 -6.55 5.03 -3.88
C LEU A 75 -6.41 4.10 -5.10
N ARG A 76 -7.26 3.07 -5.15
CA ARG A 76 -7.24 1.98 -6.15
C ARG A 76 -7.19 2.55 -7.58
N GLY A 77 -6.05 2.42 -8.25
CA GLY A 77 -5.87 2.75 -9.67
C GLY A 77 -5.78 4.23 -10.04
N ARG A 78 -5.76 5.17 -9.08
CA ARG A 78 -5.64 6.62 -9.35
C ARG A 78 -4.46 7.30 -8.70
N SER A 79 -3.87 6.72 -7.65
CA SER A 79 -2.71 7.35 -7.02
C SER A 79 -1.45 7.14 -7.85
N LYS A 80 -0.59 8.17 -7.92
CA LYS A 80 0.76 8.08 -8.49
C LYS A 80 1.62 7.01 -7.78
N LEU A 81 1.19 6.60 -6.59
CA LEU A 81 1.82 5.59 -5.74
C LEU A 81 1.37 4.16 -6.04
N PHE A 82 0.36 3.95 -6.90
CA PHE A 82 -0.14 2.62 -7.27
C PHE A 82 0.98 1.70 -7.76
N TYR A 83 1.99 2.26 -8.43
CA TYR A 83 3.14 1.51 -8.91
C TYR A 83 3.99 0.91 -7.77
N GLY A 84 4.02 1.55 -6.59
CA GLY A 84 4.69 1.02 -5.41
C GLY A 84 4.16 -0.36 -4.99
N ARG A 85 2.85 -0.58 -5.15
CA ARG A 85 2.23 -1.89 -4.88
C ARG A 85 2.67 -2.96 -5.87
N ILE A 86 2.89 -2.60 -7.14
CA ILE A 86 3.38 -3.53 -8.16
C ILE A 86 4.83 -3.90 -7.88
N ILE A 87 5.64 -2.97 -7.36
CA ILE A 87 7.02 -3.29 -6.99
C ILE A 87 7.06 -4.17 -5.75
N GLU A 88 6.31 -3.80 -4.71
CA GLU A 88 6.26 -4.51 -3.42
C GLU A 88 5.95 -6.00 -3.58
N PHE A 89 4.94 -6.34 -4.38
CA PHE A 89 4.47 -7.73 -4.55
C PHE A 89 4.84 -8.35 -5.91
N GLY A 90 5.55 -7.61 -6.75
CA GLY A 90 5.79 -7.99 -8.13
C GLY A 90 4.51 -8.02 -8.99
N ARG A 91 4.66 -8.53 -10.22
CA ARG A 91 3.53 -8.85 -11.10
C ARG A 91 3.83 -10.05 -11.98
N ARG A 92 2.80 -10.84 -12.24
CA ARG A 92 2.84 -11.93 -13.23
C ARG A 92 2.77 -11.38 -14.66
N ALA A 93 3.34 -12.11 -15.61
CA ALA A 93 3.20 -11.80 -17.02
C ALA A 93 1.72 -11.89 -17.42
N GLN A 94 1.24 -10.91 -18.19
CA GLN A 94 -0.14 -10.89 -18.66
C GLN A 94 -0.27 -10.08 -19.95
N THR A 95 -1.28 -10.41 -20.75
CA THR A 95 -1.63 -9.61 -21.93
C THR A 95 -2.83 -8.73 -21.58
N VAL A 96 -2.65 -7.41 -21.62
CA VAL A 96 -3.66 -6.43 -21.26
C VAL A 96 -4.14 -5.71 -22.51
N LEU A 97 -5.44 -5.44 -22.60
CA LEU A 97 -6.02 -4.60 -23.64
C LEU A 97 -5.85 -3.13 -23.27
N VAL A 98 -5.14 -2.36 -24.09
CA VAL A 98 -4.89 -0.92 -23.87
C VAL A 98 -5.82 -0.09 -24.73
N THR A 99 -6.50 0.87 -24.11
CA THR A 99 -7.51 1.74 -24.74
C THR A 99 -7.19 3.23 -24.59
N ARG A 100 -5.89 3.56 -24.46
CA ARG A 100 -5.42 4.93 -24.15
C ARG A 100 -6.00 5.96 -25.14
N HIS A 101 -6.72 6.95 -24.61
CA HIS A 101 -7.38 8.04 -25.36
C HIS A 101 -8.55 7.65 -26.29
N LEU A 102 -9.12 6.44 -26.15
CA LEU A 102 -10.25 6.01 -26.98
C LEU A 102 -11.57 6.34 -26.30
N LYS A 103 -12.46 7.05 -27.01
CA LYS A 103 -13.84 7.22 -26.57
C LYS A 103 -14.58 5.91 -26.81
N ARG A 104 -15.23 5.37 -25.77
CA ARG A 104 -15.99 4.12 -25.86
C ARG A 104 -17.47 4.40 -26.00
N ARG A 105 -18.12 3.86 -27.03
CA ARG A 105 -19.58 3.82 -27.15
C ARG A 105 -20.05 2.38 -27.02
N VAL A 106 -20.99 2.16 -26.11
CA VAL A 106 -21.66 0.88 -25.97
C VAL A 106 -22.94 0.94 -26.79
N ARG A 107 -23.13 -0.02 -27.70
CA ARG A 107 -24.38 -0.21 -28.44
C ARG A 107 -25.07 -1.49 -27.97
N GLY A 108 -26.40 -1.45 -27.99
CA GLY A 108 -27.26 -2.55 -27.54
C GLY A 108 -27.45 -2.58 -26.02
N ASN A 109 -28.59 -3.12 -25.61
CA ASN A 109 -29.01 -3.21 -24.20
C ASN A 109 -28.84 -4.62 -23.61
N GLY A 110 -28.36 -5.60 -24.40
CA GLY A 110 -28.18 -6.99 -23.97
C GLY A 110 -29.46 -7.81 -23.84
N ARG A 111 -30.64 -7.17 -23.83
CA ARG A 111 -31.95 -7.84 -23.77
C ARG A 111 -32.54 -8.12 -25.15
N THR A 112 -32.42 -7.17 -26.07
CA THR A 112 -33.00 -7.25 -27.44
C THR A 112 -31.92 -7.29 -28.52
N SER A 113 -30.72 -6.82 -28.20
CA SER A 113 -29.59 -6.76 -29.13
C SER A 113 -28.27 -7.05 -28.43
N LYS A 114 -27.33 -7.67 -29.16
CA LYS A 114 -25.99 -7.98 -28.66
C LYS A 114 -25.29 -6.69 -28.23
N ARG A 115 -24.80 -6.67 -26.99
CA ARG A 115 -24.02 -5.55 -26.46
C ARG A 115 -22.66 -5.53 -27.16
N THR A 116 -22.40 -4.49 -27.94
CA THR A 116 -21.14 -4.32 -28.67
C THR A 116 -20.42 -3.07 -28.18
N ILE A 117 -19.10 -3.21 -28.00
CA ILE A 117 -18.24 -2.08 -27.62
C ILE A 117 -17.60 -1.56 -28.90
N GLN A 118 -17.92 -0.32 -29.26
CA GLN A 118 -17.28 0.39 -30.35
C GLN A 118 -16.30 1.42 -29.77
N TYR A 119 -15.06 1.36 -30.20
CA TYR A 119 -14.06 2.38 -29.89
C TYR A 119 -14.09 3.43 -30.99
N LEU A 120 -14.34 4.68 -30.61
CA LEU A 120 -14.38 5.82 -31.51
C LEU A 120 -12.97 6.40 -31.68
N GLY A 121 -12.64 6.82 -32.90
CA GLY A 121 -11.31 7.32 -33.26
C GLY A 121 -10.41 6.29 -33.95
N GLU A 122 -10.92 5.10 -34.26
CA GLU A 122 -10.21 4.12 -35.09
C GLU A 122 -10.09 4.60 -36.54
N SER A 123 -8.86 4.74 -37.01
CA SER A 123 -8.55 5.01 -38.41
C SER A 123 -8.61 3.72 -39.23
N LYS A 124 -9.06 3.81 -40.49
CA LYS A 124 -8.92 2.71 -41.46
C LYS A 124 -7.45 2.34 -41.75
N ARG A 125 -6.50 3.22 -41.39
CA ARG A 125 -5.07 2.94 -41.53
C ARG A 125 -4.65 1.92 -40.48
N LEU A 126 -4.02 0.84 -40.94
CA LEU A 126 -3.50 -0.22 -40.08
C LEU A 126 -2.09 0.12 -39.59
N ARG A 127 -1.77 -0.34 -38.38
CA ARG A 127 -0.40 -0.31 -37.85
C ARG A 127 0.50 -1.17 -38.72
N ARG A 128 1.64 -0.62 -39.16
CA ARG A 128 2.56 -1.30 -40.09
C ARG A 128 3.62 -2.16 -39.41
N ARG A 129 3.96 -1.89 -38.16
CA ARG A 129 5.09 -2.52 -37.44
C ARG A 129 4.74 -2.82 -35.99
N GLY A 130 5.48 -3.77 -35.40
CA GLY A 130 5.38 -4.15 -34.00
C GLY A 130 4.32 -5.22 -33.71
N PRO A 131 4.13 -5.58 -32.43
CA PRO A 131 3.29 -6.72 -32.02
C PRO A 131 1.78 -6.55 -32.29
N ASN A 132 1.36 -5.38 -32.79
CA ASN A 132 -0.01 -5.07 -33.16
C ASN A 132 -0.12 -4.63 -34.64
N ALA A 133 0.84 -5.04 -35.49
CA ALA A 133 0.74 -4.81 -36.92
C ALA A 133 -0.57 -5.42 -37.46
N GLY A 134 -1.21 -4.74 -38.39
CA GLY A 134 -2.51 -5.15 -38.95
C GLY A 134 -3.73 -4.72 -38.13
N THR A 135 -3.60 -4.14 -36.94
CA THR A 135 -4.74 -3.56 -36.21
C THR A 135 -4.95 -2.08 -36.59
N PRO A 136 -6.19 -1.56 -36.53
CA PRO A 136 -6.46 -0.15 -36.83
C PRO A 136 -5.68 0.80 -35.89
N ILE A 137 -5.18 1.90 -36.43
CA ILE A 137 -4.57 2.98 -35.63
C ILE A 137 -5.70 3.63 -34.82
N GLY A 138 -5.49 3.85 -33.53
CA GLY A 138 -6.56 4.30 -32.64
C GLY A 138 -7.53 3.20 -32.21
N SER A 139 -7.22 1.91 -32.44
CA SER A 139 -7.96 0.80 -31.84
C SER A 139 -7.38 0.38 -30.51
N ALA A 140 -8.22 -0.28 -29.71
CA ALA A 140 -7.74 -1.04 -28.58
C ALA A 140 -6.72 -2.08 -29.07
N TYR A 141 -5.62 -2.26 -28.35
CA TYR A 141 -4.55 -3.16 -28.76
C TYR A 141 -4.07 -4.02 -27.60
N LYS A 142 -3.52 -5.20 -27.92
CA LYS A 142 -2.99 -6.12 -26.91
C LYS A 142 -1.57 -5.72 -26.58
N MET A 143 -1.30 -5.50 -25.29
CA MET A 143 0.02 -5.21 -24.78
C MET A 143 0.47 -6.37 -23.89
N ARG A 144 1.59 -6.99 -24.26
CA ARG A 144 2.24 -8.01 -23.43
C ARG A 144 3.02 -7.31 -22.32
N VAL A 145 2.56 -7.45 -21.10
CA VAL A 145 3.24 -6.95 -19.91
C VAL A 145 4.11 -8.07 -19.35
N ARG A 146 5.42 -7.81 -19.26
CA ARG A 146 6.39 -8.76 -18.71
C ARG A 146 6.18 -8.96 -17.21
N ALA A 147 6.52 -10.16 -16.74
CA ALA A 147 6.62 -10.43 -15.31
C ALA A 147 7.65 -9.49 -14.67
N MET A 148 7.45 -9.20 -13.39
CA MET A 148 8.36 -8.41 -12.57
C MET A 148 8.46 -9.11 -11.21
N PRO A 149 9.67 -9.42 -10.73
CA PRO A 149 9.84 -10.00 -9.41
C PRO A 149 9.41 -9.00 -8.33
N GLU A 150 9.06 -9.52 -7.16
CA GLU A 150 8.80 -8.69 -5.99
C GLU A 150 10.08 -8.06 -5.47
N ARG A 151 9.96 -6.83 -4.97
CA ARG A 151 11.03 -6.10 -4.30
C ARG A 151 10.43 -5.44 -3.07
N PRO A 152 10.30 -6.17 -1.95
CA PRO A 152 9.64 -5.67 -0.76
C PRO A 152 10.47 -4.57 -0.09
N PHE A 153 9.84 -3.43 0.13
CA PHE A 153 10.40 -2.29 0.87
C PHE A 153 9.48 -1.84 2.00
N VAL A 154 8.21 -2.24 2.01
CA VAL A 154 7.25 -1.95 3.10
C VAL A 154 7.16 -3.12 4.07
N ARG A 155 6.93 -4.35 3.56
CA ARG A 155 6.76 -5.58 4.34
C ARG A 155 8.08 -6.34 4.41
N LYS A 156 8.97 -5.90 5.30
CA LYS A 156 10.17 -6.66 5.66
C LYS A 156 9.92 -7.43 6.95
N GLU A 157 10.54 -8.60 7.09
CA GLU A 157 10.41 -9.48 8.26
C GLU A 157 11.18 -8.97 9.50
N ARG A 158 12.11 -8.02 9.32
CA ARG A 158 13.03 -7.58 10.38
C ARG A 158 12.52 -6.62 11.48
N PRO A 159 11.47 -5.80 11.30
CA PRO A 159 11.15 -4.79 12.31
C PRO A 159 10.50 -5.36 13.57
N GLU A 160 10.02 -6.60 13.57
CA GLU A 160 9.17 -7.10 14.65
C GLU A 160 9.93 -7.43 15.94
N ILE A 161 11.18 -7.93 15.83
CA ILE A 161 11.99 -8.36 16.98
C ILE A 161 12.45 -7.15 17.82
N ASP A 162 12.98 -6.10 17.17
CA ASP A 162 13.47 -4.91 17.86
C ASP A 162 12.33 -4.10 18.52
N VAL A 163 11.15 -4.09 17.88
CA VAL A 163 9.97 -3.38 18.38
C VAL A 163 9.40 -4.06 19.61
N ALA A 164 9.29 -5.39 19.60
CA ALA A 164 8.81 -6.16 20.73
C ALA A 164 9.69 -5.94 21.98
N GLN A 165 11.01 -5.95 21.81
CA GLN A 165 11.94 -5.74 22.92
C GLN A 165 11.84 -4.31 23.50
N ARG A 166 11.77 -3.28 22.64
CA ARG A 166 11.63 -1.88 23.09
C ARG A 166 10.33 -1.68 23.88
N LEU A 167 9.22 -2.23 23.39
CA LEU A 167 7.93 -2.14 24.07
C LEU A 167 7.92 -2.93 25.38
N ALA A 168 8.54 -4.11 25.42
CA ALA A 168 8.67 -4.89 26.65
C ALA A 168 9.47 -4.12 27.73
N ASN A 169 10.55 -3.45 27.34
CA ASN A 169 11.34 -2.62 28.25
C ASN A 169 10.49 -1.44 28.79
N PHE A 170 9.76 -0.75 27.91
CA PHE A 170 8.85 0.35 28.30
C PHE A 170 7.77 -0.10 29.29
N TRP A 171 7.09 -1.21 29.02
CA TRP A 171 6.06 -1.72 29.93
C TRP A 171 6.66 -2.21 31.24
N GLY A 172 7.84 -2.84 31.19
CA GLY A 172 8.60 -3.24 32.38
C GLY A 172 8.94 -2.06 33.29
N SER A 173 9.37 -0.91 32.75
CA SER A 173 9.64 0.29 33.55
C SER A 173 8.35 0.96 34.05
N THR A 174 7.34 1.07 33.17
CA THR A 174 6.09 1.76 33.49
C THR A 174 5.32 1.06 34.59
N ILE A 175 5.18 -0.28 34.52
CA ILE A 175 4.50 -1.08 35.55
C ILE A 175 5.27 -1.00 36.88
N LYS A 176 6.61 -1.07 36.87
CA LYS A 176 7.41 -0.91 38.09
C LYS A 176 7.21 0.46 38.73
N SER A 177 7.14 1.52 37.94
CA SER A 177 6.90 2.88 38.45
C SER A 177 5.48 3.06 39.00
N ALA A 178 4.48 2.45 38.37
CA ALA A 178 3.09 2.54 38.79
C ALA A 178 2.80 1.66 40.04
N GLY A 179 3.41 0.48 40.11
CA GLY A 179 3.28 -0.43 41.26
C GLY A 179 4.13 -0.04 42.48
N GLY A 180 5.20 0.76 42.30
CA GLY A 180 5.97 1.33 43.41
C GLY A 180 5.35 2.60 44.01
N ALA A 181 4.27 3.12 43.42
CA ALA A 181 3.52 4.27 43.90
C ALA A 181 2.22 3.89 44.63
N ALA A 182 2.00 2.59 44.89
CA ALA A 182 0.87 2.03 45.63
C ALA A 182 1.28 1.61 47.05
#